data_AF-A0A849MJQ9-F1
#
_entry.id   AF-A0A849MJQ9-F1
#
_cell.length_a   1.000
_cell.length_b   1.000
_cell.length_c   1.000
_cell.angle_alpha   90.00
_cell.angle_beta   90.00
_cell.angle_gamma   90.00
#
_symmetry.space_group_name_H-M   'P 1'
#
loop_
_entity.id
_entity.type
_entity.pdbx_description
1 polymer ?
#
loop_
_entity_poly.entity_id
_entity_poly.type
_entity_poly.pdbx_seq_one_letter_code
_entity_poly.pdbx_strand_id
1 'polypeptide(L)'
;MKTGCTNFNKIINISLLAKIGFVLLFISSGAFSIEHDAHTSDNYDKDKALEFSQSAIDRTIDSYKFVKSDKEIVDITQYRGKPLIVSLIYTSCHHICPTLTNNLAKVVEIAQEALGEDSFSIVTIGFDTAEDSPERMRLFAKERSINVPGWDFLSTDQETIKAFSDNIGFIFFKSSKGFDHLSQISVLDADGVVYRQIYGVKYEPPQLIEPLKELIFGKRSEVSMVDGWINNIRLFCTIYDPHSGRYEFDYSIFIGIAMGIIILGAIAVFLVREWRKNKINGAS
;
A
#
# COMPACT_ATOMS: atom_id res chain seq x y z
N MET A 1 20.36 -39.38 17.82
CA MET A 1 20.64 -39.34 19.27
C MET A 1 21.98 -38.61 19.44
N LYS A 2 22.03 -37.57 20.29
CA LYS A 2 23.17 -36.65 20.44
C LYS A 2 24.40 -37.32 21.03
N THR A 3 25.58 -37.03 20.46
CA THR A 3 26.92 -37.00 21.10
C THR A 3 27.70 -35.92 20.33
N GLY A 4 28.52 -35.03 20.88
CA GLY A 4 29.20 -34.97 22.17
C GLY A 4 30.66 -34.55 21.91
N CYS A 5 30.92 -33.25 21.93
CA CYS A 5 32.13 -32.49 22.32
C CYS A 5 33.52 -33.18 22.38
N THR A 6 34.51 -32.51 21.73
CA THR A 6 35.91 -32.21 22.20
C THR A 6 36.87 -33.41 22.40
N ASN A 7 38.18 -33.40 22.14
CA ASN A 7 39.19 -32.35 22.25
C ASN A 7 40.56 -32.85 21.72
N PHE A 8 41.46 -31.90 21.46
CA PHE A 8 42.92 -31.95 21.73
C PHE A 8 43.92 -32.75 20.85
N ASN A 9 44.68 -31.97 20.07
CA ASN A 9 46.15 -31.87 20.05
C ASN A 9 47.03 -33.13 20.04
N LYS A 10 47.68 -33.33 18.88
CA LYS A 10 49.11 -33.64 18.61
C LYS A 10 49.11 -34.24 17.19
N ILE A 11 49.92 -33.81 16.23
CA ILE A 11 51.36 -34.08 16.14
C ILE A 11 51.97 -33.07 15.16
N ILE A 12 53.09 -32.49 15.58
CA ILE A 12 53.97 -31.62 14.82
C ILE A 12 54.98 -32.46 14.02
N ASN A 13 55.35 -31.93 12.85
CA ASN A 13 56.53 -32.20 12.00
C ASN A 13 56.53 -33.45 11.11
N ILE A 14 56.72 -33.24 9.79
CA ILE A 14 58.00 -33.44 9.08
C ILE A 14 57.89 -32.94 7.61
N SER A 15 58.99 -32.31 7.13
CA SER A 15 59.37 -31.94 5.75
C SER A 15 58.47 -30.96 4.98
N LEU A 16 58.81 -29.67 4.79
CA LEU A 16 59.96 -29.08 4.08
C LEU A 16 60.07 -29.55 2.62
N LEU A 17 60.01 -28.58 1.69
CA LEU A 17 60.19 -28.65 0.22
C LEU A 17 58.90 -28.75 -0.64
N ALA A 18 58.14 -27.66 -0.74
CA ALA A 18 57.35 -27.32 -1.95
C ALA A 18 56.72 -25.91 -1.87
N LYS A 19 57.48 -24.90 -1.45
CA LYS A 19 57.05 -23.49 -1.55
C LYS A 19 58.17 -22.69 -2.17
N ILE A 20 58.22 -22.67 -3.50
CA ILE A 20 58.71 -21.59 -4.37
C ILE A 20 58.38 -22.05 -5.79
N GLY A 21 57.61 -21.23 -6.51
CA GLY A 21 57.34 -21.42 -7.94
C GLY A 21 55.96 -21.98 -8.23
N PHE A 22 54.98 -21.08 -8.33
CA PHE A 22 53.96 -21.01 -9.40
C PHE A 22 52.77 -20.15 -8.93
N VAL A 23 53.02 -18.87 -8.63
CA VAL A 23 51.96 -17.86 -8.58
C VAL A 23 52.47 -16.67 -9.35
N LEU A 24 52.38 -16.77 -10.68
CA LEU A 24 52.43 -15.68 -11.65
C LEU A 24 52.23 -16.30 -13.03
N LEU A 25 50.98 -16.38 -13.50
CA LEU A 25 50.59 -16.04 -14.88
C LEU A 25 49.07 -16.23 -15.06
N PHE A 26 48.38 -15.11 -15.31
CA PHE A 26 47.18 -14.89 -16.15
C PHE A 26 46.02 -15.89 -16.01
N ILE A 27 44.81 -15.45 -15.65
CA ILE A 27 43.85 -14.95 -16.63
C ILE A 27 43.05 -13.76 -16.07
N SER A 28 43.02 -12.72 -16.88
CA SER A 28 42.10 -11.60 -16.86
C SER A 28 40.65 -12.04 -16.71
N SER A 29 40.00 -11.61 -15.64
CA SER A 29 38.56 -11.41 -15.61
C SER A 29 38.36 -10.10 -14.89
N GLY A 30 38.17 -9.05 -15.70
CA GLY A 30 37.92 -7.71 -15.24
C GLY A 30 36.77 -7.70 -14.24
N ALA A 31 36.89 -6.81 -13.27
CA ALA A 31 35.78 -6.39 -12.44
C ALA A 31 34.60 -6.05 -13.35
N PHE A 32 33.58 -6.92 -13.37
CA PHE A 32 32.26 -6.57 -13.86
C PHE A 32 31.63 -5.71 -12.76
N SER A 33 32.07 -4.46 -12.71
CA SER A 33 31.27 -3.40 -12.09
C SER A 33 29.98 -3.35 -12.91
N ILE A 34 28.87 -3.79 -12.32
CA ILE A 34 27.55 -3.44 -12.83
C ILE A 34 27.41 -1.95 -12.57
N GLU A 35 27.87 -1.14 -13.53
CA GLU A 35 27.41 0.24 -13.68
C GLU A 35 25.91 0.15 -13.95
N HIS A 36 25.15 0.42 -12.89
CA HIS A 36 23.74 0.74 -13.03
C HIS A 36 23.70 2.07 -13.79
N ASP A 37 23.40 2.01 -15.09
CA ASP A 37 23.23 3.18 -15.96
C ASP A 37 22.13 4.09 -15.41
N ALA A 38 22.51 4.95 -14.47
CA ALA A 38 21.78 6.14 -14.09
C ALA A 38 21.99 7.16 -15.21
N HIS A 39 21.29 6.97 -16.33
CA HIS A 39 20.94 8.10 -17.18
C HIS A 39 19.92 8.95 -16.40
N THR A 40 20.42 9.75 -15.45
CA THR A 40 19.72 10.96 -15.02
C THR A 40 19.71 11.88 -16.23
N SER A 41 18.53 12.21 -16.74
CA SER A 41 18.40 13.45 -17.49
C SER A 41 18.98 14.57 -16.60
N ASP A 42 19.73 15.52 -17.16
CA ASP A 42 20.43 16.55 -16.40
C ASP A 42 19.53 17.41 -15.48
N ASN A 43 18.21 17.19 -15.51
CA ASN A 43 17.19 17.86 -14.70
C ASN A 43 16.41 16.96 -13.72
N TYR A 44 16.49 15.63 -13.79
CA TYR A 44 15.70 14.75 -12.91
C TYR A 44 16.55 14.17 -11.77
N ASP A 45 16.27 14.67 -10.56
CA ASP A 45 16.86 14.22 -9.31
C ASP A 45 15.81 13.44 -8.50
N LYS A 46 16.03 12.14 -8.36
CA LYS A 46 15.09 11.23 -7.68
C LYS A 46 14.92 11.56 -6.20
N ASP A 47 15.99 12.01 -5.53
CA ASP A 47 15.94 12.29 -4.10
C ASP A 47 15.13 13.56 -3.84
N LYS A 48 15.31 14.58 -4.70
CA LYS A 48 14.46 15.79 -4.67
C LYS A 48 13.02 15.50 -5.02
N ALA A 49 12.76 14.61 -5.98
CA ALA A 49 11.41 14.19 -6.33
C ALA A 49 10.71 13.49 -5.14
N LEU A 50 11.44 12.64 -4.43
CA LEU A 50 10.96 11.97 -3.23
C LEU A 50 10.70 12.97 -2.09
N GLU A 51 11.65 13.87 -1.83
CA GLU A 51 11.49 14.91 -0.80
C GLU A 51 10.28 15.80 -1.09
N PHE A 52 10.11 16.24 -2.35
CA PHE A 52 8.96 17.03 -2.75
C PHE A 52 7.64 16.26 -2.56
N SER A 53 7.62 14.99 -2.94
CA SER A 53 6.46 14.12 -2.74
C SER A 53 6.08 13.95 -1.27
N GLN A 54 7.06 13.68 -0.41
CA GLN A 54 6.84 13.54 1.03
C GLN A 54 6.41 14.86 1.68
N SER A 55 6.91 16.00 1.19
CA SER A 55 6.52 17.33 1.70
C SER A 55 5.03 17.64 1.48
N ALA A 56 4.34 16.88 0.63
CA ALA A 56 2.91 17.03 0.39
C ALA A 56 2.03 16.28 1.40
N ILE A 57 2.59 15.40 2.24
CA ILE A 57 1.86 14.77 3.34
C ILE A 57 1.29 15.88 4.25
N ASP A 58 0.06 15.68 4.73
CA ASP A 58 -0.74 16.64 5.51
C ASP A 58 -1.21 17.89 4.74
N ARG A 59 -0.91 18.01 3.44
CA ARG A 59 -1.54 19.06 2.61
C ARG A 59 -2.97 18.69 2.27
N THR A 60 -3.86 19.68 2.35
CA THR A 60 -5.22 19.55 1.82
C THR A 60 -5.19 19.80 0.32
N ILE A 61 -5.91 18.96 -0.44
CA ILE A 61 -6.09 19.15 -1.87
C ILE A 61 -7.21 20.16 -2.13
N ASP A 62 -6.86 21.18 -2.92
CA ASP A 62 -7.77 22.25 -3.34
C ASP A 62 -8.78 21.76 -4.40
N SER A 63 -9.66 22.65 -4.85
CA SER A 63 -10.62 22.38 -5.93
C SER A 63 -9.92 22.42 -7.29
N TYR A 64 -10.04 21.32 -8.03
CA TYR A 64 -9.50 21.14 -9.37
C TYR A 64 -10.52 20.38 -10.21
N LYS A 65 -10.75 20.88 -11.44
CA LYS A 65 -11.75 20.31 -12.34
C LYS A 65 -11.08 19.36 -13.33
N PHE A 66 -11.66 18.18 -13.46
CA PHE A 66 -11.24 17.15 -14.39
C PHE A 66 -12.40 16.77 -15.32
N VAL A 67 -12.06 16.09 -16.40
CA VAL A 67 -13.02 15.54 -17.36
C VAL A 67 -12.92 14.02 -17.34
N LYS A 68 -14.03 13.35 -17.02
CA LYS A 68 -14.16 11.90 -17.04
C LYS A 68 -14.20 11.36 -18.46
N SER A 69 -13.97 10.07 -18.59
CA SER A 69 -14.00 9.33 -19.86
C SER A 69 -15.32 9.42 -20.65
N ASP A 70 -16.44 9.73 -19.98
CA ASP A 70 -17.77 9.96 -20.55
C ASP A 70 -18.08 11.44 -20.83
N LYS A 71 -17.09 12.33 -20.65
CA LYS A 71 -17.15 13.79 -20.79
C LYS A 71 -17.89 14.53 -19.66
N GLU A 72 -18.20 13.85 -18.56
CA GLU A 72 -18.64 14.53 -17.34
C GLU A 72 -17.50 15.36 -16.74
N ILE A 73 -17.80 16.59 -16.31
CA ILE A 73 -16.85 17.42 -15.57
C ILE A 73 -17.03 17.12 -14.08
N VAL A 74 -15.95 16.70 -13.44
CA VAL A 74 -15.91 16.35 -12.02
C VAL A 74 -14.92 17.27 -11.31
N ASP A 75 -15.22 17.66 -10.08
CA ASP A 75 -14.24 18.34 -9.21
C ASP A 75 -13.63 17.33 -8.24
N ILE A 76 -12.33 17.38 -8.01
CA ILE A 76 -11.66 16.43 -7.09
C ILE A 76 -12.27 16.44 -5.68
N THR A 77 -12.83 17.56 -5.26
CA THR A 77 -13.51 17.69 -3.95
C THR A 77 -14.79 16.87 -3.86
N GLN A 78 -15.37 16.43 -4.99
CA GLN A 78 -16.55 15.56 -5.01
C GLN A 78 -16.26 14.13 -4.53
N TYR A 79 -14.98 13.73 -4.49
CA TYR A 79 -14.54 12.43 -3.95
C TYR A 79 -14.37 12.45 -2.41
N ARG A 80 -14.61 13.59 -1.75
CA ARG A 80 -14.56 13.69 -0.27
C ARG A 80 -15.65 12.84 0.40
N GLY A 81 -15.45 12.55 1.69
CA GLY A 81 -16.34 11.71 2.51
C GLY A 81 -15.87 10.26 2.65
N LYS A 82 -14.94 9.82 1.82
CA LYS A 82 -14.22 8.53 1.93
C LYS A 82 -12.79 8.67 1.42
N PRO A 83 -11.88 7.73 1.73
CA PRO A 83 -10.53 7.78 1.23
C PRO A 83 -10.48 7.78 -0.30
N LEU A 84 -9.51 8.49 -0.86
CA LEU A 84 -9.28 8.58 -2.30
C LEU A 84 -7.86 8.14 -2.64
N ILE A 85 -7.74 7.22 -3.59
CA ILE A 85 -6.46 6.82 -4.17
C ILE A 85 -6.26 7.59 -5.47
N VAL A 86 -5.15 8.30 -5.60
CA VAL A 86 -4.78 9.07 -6.80
C VAL A 86 -3.56 8.42 -7.45
N SER A 87 -3.66 8.13 -8.74
CA SER A 87 -2.55 7.66 -9.58
C SER A 87 -2.38 8.56 -10.79
N LEU A 88 -1.20 9.14 -10.97
CA LEU A 88 -0.88 9.93 -12.15
C LEU A 88 -0.17 9.06 -13.20
N ILE A 89 -0.69 9.06 -14.42
CA ILE A 89 -0.13 8.33 -15.56
C ILE A 89 -0.08 9.23 -16.79
N TYR A 90 0.56 8.75 -17.85
CA TYR A 90 0.43 9.33 -19.17
C TYR A 90 0.24 8.22 -20.20
N THR A 91 -0.73 8.39 -21.10
CA THR A 91 -1.24 7.30 -21.95
C THR A 91 -0.24 6.88 -23.03
N SER A 92 0.71 7.74 -23.39
CA SER A 92 1.79 7.45 -24.33
C SER A 92 2.95 6.62 -23.71
N CYS A 93 2.88 6.29 -22.42
CA CYS A 93 3.81 5.35 -21.78
C CYS A 93 3.48 3.90 -22.11
N HIS A 94 4.36 3.21 -22.83
CA HIS A 94 4.12 1.86 -23.33
C HIS A 94 4.53 0.73 -22.37
N HIS A 95 5.27 1.03 -21.29
CA HIS A 95 5.88 -0.01 -20.45
C HIS A 95 5.52 0.12 -18.97
N ILE A 96 5.89 1.24 -18.33
CA ILE A 96 5.79 1.38 -16.87
C ILE A 96 4.35 1.67 -16.43
N CYS A 97 3.68 2.66 -17.01
CA CYS A 97 2.30 3.00 -16.62
C CYS A 97 1.30 1.85 -16.79
N PRO A 98 1.31 1.05 -17.88
CA PRO A 98 0.45 -0.13 -17.99
C PRO A 98 0.72 -1.15 -16.87
N THR A 99 1.99 -1.40 -16.56
CA THR A 99 2.40 -2.34 -15.51
C THR A 99 1.93 -1.87 -14.13
N LEU A 100 2.13 -0.58 -13.82
CA LEU A 100 1.69 0.05 -12.58
C LEU A 100 0.17 -0.03 -12.42
N THR A 101 -0.58 0.31 -13.46
CA THR A 101 -2.05 0.31 -13.43
C THR A 101 -2.60 -1.10 -13.20
N ASN A 102 -2.05 -2.12 -13.88
CA ASN A 102 -2.45 -3.50 -13.70
C ASN A 102 -2.09 -4.04 -12.31
N ASN A 103 -0.95 -3.63 -11.76
CA ASN A 103 -0.56 -4.02 -10.41
C ASN A 103 -1.47 -3.35 -9.36
N LEU A 104 -1.76 -2.05 -9.52
CA LEU A 104 -2.72 -1.35 -8.68
C LEU A 104 -4.10 -2.01 -8.73
N ALA A 105 -4.57 -2.43 -9.90
CA ALA A 105 -5.86 -3.11 -10.03
C ALA A 105 -5.97 -4.38 -9.20
N LYS A 106 -4.94 -5.22 -9.20
CA LYS A 106 -4.90 -6.43 -8.36
C LYS A 106 -4.98 -6.08 -6.87
N VAL A 107 -4.28 -5.03 -6.44
CA VAL A 107 -4.31 -4.62 -5.04
C VAL A 107 -5.65 -3.99 -4.67
N VAL A 108 -6.26 -3.22 -5.56
CA VAL A 108 -7.59 -2.64 -5.36
C VAL A 108 -8.67 -3.72 -5.26
N GLU A 109 -8.61 -4.78 -6.09
CA GLU A 109 -9.54 -5.92 -5.98
C GLU A 109 -9.45 -6.58 -4.60
N ILE A 110 -8.23 -6.84 -4.11
CA ILE A 110 -8.01 -7.40 -2.76
C ILE A 110 -8.52 -6.42 -1.68
N ALA A 111 -8.30 -5.12 -1.87
CA ALA A 111 -8.77 -4.09 -0.95
C ALA A 111 -10.30 -4.02 -0.90
N GLN A 112 -10.98 -4.11 -2.05
CA GLN A 112 -12.44 -4.12 -2.12
C GLN A 112 -13.04 -5.41 -1.54
N GLU A 113 -12.39 -6.56 -1.73
CA GLU A 113 -12.76 -7.82 -1.08
C GLU A 113 -12.67 -7.69 0.46
N ALA A 114 -11.62 -7.05 0.98
CA ALA A 114 -11.40 -6.89 2.41
C ALA A 114 -12.25 -5.78 3.07
N LEU A 115 -12.47 -4.65 2.38
CA LEU A 115 -13.03 -3.42 2.95
C LEU A 115 -14.44 -3.08 2.42
N GLY A 116 -14.85 -3.68 1.30
CA GLY A 116 -16.08 -3.38 0.58
C GLY A 116 -15.84 -2.45 -0.62
N GLU A 117 -16.58 -2.65 -1.71
CA GLU A 117 -16.41 -1.91 -2.98
C GLU A 117 -16.59 -0.39 -2.83
N ASP A 118 -17.51 0.06 -1.98
CA ASP A 118 -17.83 1.49 -1.77
C ASP A 118 -16.94 2.19 -0.73
N SER A 119 -16.00 1.46 -0.11
CA SER A 119 -15.26 1.93 1.07
C SER A 119 -14.22 3.04 0.76
N PHE A 120 -13.78 3.14 -0.50
CA PHE A 120 -12.90 4.20 -1.00
C PHE A 120 -13.23 4.52 -2.47
N SER A 121 -12.54 5.50 -3.04
CA SER A 121 -12.57 5.84 -4.47
C SER A 121 -11.17 5.80 -5.07
N ILE A 122 -11.08 5.61 -6.38
CA ILE A 122 -9.82 5.64 -7.12
C ILE A 122 -9.97 6.61 -8.29
N VAL A 123 -8.95 7.43 -8.52
CA VAL A 123 -8.82 8.25 -9.71
C VAL A 123 -7.46 8.04 -10.35
N THR A 124 -7.47 7.81 -11.65
CA THR A 124 -6.26 7.82 -12.48
C THR A 124 -6.28 9.04 -13.39
N ILE A 125 -5.30 9.92 -13.24
CA ILE A 125 -5.24 11.21 -13.93
C ILE A 125 -4.12 11.17 -14.98
N GLY A 126 -4.48 11.51 -16.22
CA GLY A 126 -3.53 11.71 -17.31
C GLY A 126 -2.80 13.04 -17.18
N PHE A 127 -1.47 13.04 -17.06
CA PHE A 127 -0.69 14.26 -16.88
C PHE A 127 -0.10 14.84 -18.18
N ASP A 128 -0.06 14.07 -19.26
CA ASP A 128 0.40 14.53 -20.57
C ASP A 128 -0.76 15.17 -21.34
N THR A 129 -1.14 16.39 -20.98
CA THR A 129 -2.38 17.05 -21.46
C THR A 129 -2.44 17.24 -22.98
N ALA A 130 -1.31 17.13 -23.68
CA ALA A 130 -1.26 17.14 -25.15
C ALA A 130 -1.87 15.88 -25.76
N GLU A 131 -1.74 14.74 -25.08
CA GLU A 131 -2.16 13.42 -25.55
C GLU A 131 -3.26 12.80 -24.70
N ASP A 132 -3.34 13.10 -23.40
CA ASP A 132 -4.21 12.43 -22.45
C ASP A 132 -5.63 13.00 -22.48
N SER A 133 -6.31 12.88 -23.62
CA SER A 133 -7.71 13.25 -23.76
C SER A 133 -8.63 12.29 -22.98
N PRO A 134 -9.88 12.68 -22.66
CA PRO A 134 -10.85 11.78 -22.03
C PRO A 134 -11.03 10.45 -22.77
N GLU A 135 -10.97 10.49 -24.11
CA GLU A 135 -11.07 9.30 -24.95
C GLU A 135 -9.85 8.39 -24.79
N ARG A 136 -8.64 8.97 -24.74
CA ARG A 136 -7.40 8.20 -24.58
C ARG A 136 -7.28 7.61 -23.17
N MET A 137 -7.73 8.34 -22.15
CA MET A 137 -7.85 7.82 -20.78
C MET A 137 -8.84 6.64 -20.70
N ARG A 138 -9.97 6.73 -21.42
CA ARG A 138 -10.93 5.62 -21.54
C ARG A 138 -10.33 4.39 -22.23
N LEU A 139 -9.63 4.60 -23.35
CA LEU A 139 -8.98 3.52 -24.09
C LEU A 139 -7.90 2.86 -23.24
N PHE A 140 -7.12 3.66 -22.51
CA PHE A 140 -6.11 3.17 -21.59
C PHE A 140 -6.71 2.21 -20.55
N ALA A 141 -7.80 2.61 -19.87
CA ALA A 141 -8.51 1.75 -18.92
C ALA A 141 -9.04 0.47 -19.58
N LYS A 142 -9.67 0.60 -20.76
CA LYS A 142 -10.28 -0.51 -21.50
C LYS A 142 -9.27 -1.56 -21.95
N GLU A 143 -8.14 -1.15 -22.54
CA GLU A 143 -7.07 -2.05 -22.98
C GLU A 143 -6.47 -2.85 -21.81
N ARG A 144 -6.52 -2.29 -20.61
CA ARG A 144 -6.02 -2.90 -19.38
C ARG A 144 -7.11 -3.68 -18.62
N SER A 145 -8.32 -3.77 -19.19
CA SER A 145 -9.47 -4.46 -18.59
C SER A 145 -9.82 -3.96 -17.19
N ILE A 146 -9.61 -2.67 -16.93
CA ILE A 146 -9.95 -2.06 -15.64
C ILE A 146 -11.47 -1.89 -15.58
N ASN A 147 -12.13 -2.80 -14.87
CA ASN A 147 -13.59 -2.84 -14.68
C ASN A 147 -13.99 -2.73 -13.21
N VAL A 148 -13.16 -2.03 -12.42
CA VAL A 148 -13.30 -1.92 -10.97
C VAL A 148 -14.30 -0.80 -10.63
N PRO A 149 -15.36 -1.07 -9.85
CA PRO A 149 -16.29 -0.03 -9.40
C PRO A 149 -15.58 1.07 -8.60
N GLY A 150 -15.99 2.32 -8.79
CA GLY A 150 -15.42 3.46 -8.07
C GLY A 150 -14.05 3.94 -8.56
N TRP A 151 -13.58 3.43 -9.71
CA TRP A 151 -12.34 3.88 -10.35
C TRP A 151 -12.60 4.73 -11.60
N ASP A 152 -12.34 6.02 -11.48
CA ASP A 152 -12.47 6.98 -12.59
C ASP A 152 -11.14 7.27 -13.28
N PHE A 153 -11.18 7.44 -14.60
CA PHE A 153 -10.05 7.86 -15.42
C PHE A 153 -10.30 9.28 -15.93
N LEU A 154 -9.38 10.19 -15.63
CA LEU A 154 -9.57 11.62 -15.67
C LEU A 154 -8.53 12.30 -16.58
N SER A 155 -8.99 13.30 -17.32
CA SER A 155 -8.18 14.19 -18.15
C SER A 155 -8.36 15.64 -17.67
N THR A 156 -7.40 16.52 -17.97
CA THR A 156 -7.49 17.94 -17.61
C THR A 156 -6.61 18.80 -18.53
N ASP A 157 -6.70 20.12 -18.38
CA ASP A 157 -5.82 21.08 -19.04
C ASP A 157 -4.46 21.27 -18.32
N GLN A 158 -3.53 21.94 -19.02
CA GLN A 158 -2.15 22.13 -18.58
C GLN A 158 -2.00 22.98 -17.32
N GLU A 159 -2.88 23.95 -17.09
CA GLU A 159 -2.83 24.81 -15.91
C GLU A 159 -3.27 24.02 -14.67
N THR A 160 -4.38 23.31 -14.80
CA THR A 160 -4.93 22.47 -13.73
C THR A 160 -3.99 21.33 -13.36
N ILE A 161 -3.43 20.58 -14.32
CA ILE A 161 -2.51 19.48 -13.98
C ILE A 161 -1.27 20.00 -13.26
N LYS A 162 -0.76 21.17 -13.64
CA LYS A 162 0.42 21.75 -13.01
C LYS A 162 0.11 22.09 -11.56
N ALA A 163 -0.97 22.82 -11.32
CA ALA A 163 -1.37 23.22 -9.96
C ALA A 163 -1.70 22.00 -9.09
N PHE A 164 -2.41 21.01 -9.63
CA PHE A 164 -2.73 19.76 -8.93
C PHE A 164 -1.48 18.95 -8.59
N SER A 165 -0.55 18.80 -9.55
CA SER A 165 0.72 18.09 -9.35
C SER A 165 1.57 18.76 -8.26
N ASP A 166 1.64 20.10 -8.27
CA ASP A 166 2.34 20.87 -7.24
C ASP A 166 1.70 20.65 -5.84
N ASN A 167 0.36 20.63 -5.76
CA ASN A 167 -0.37 20.47 -4.51
C ASN A 167 -0.25 19.04 -3.93
N ILE A 168 -0.29 18.02 -4.78
CA ILE A 168 -0.19 16.60 -4.39
C ILE A 168 1.25 16.08 -4.25
N GLY A 169 2.26 16.92 -4.56
CA GLY A 169 3.66 16.54 -4.46
C GLY A 169 4.12 15.61 -5.59
N PHE A 170 3.69 15.87 -6.82
CA PHE A 170 4.11 15.14 -8.01
C PHE A 170 4.92 16.04 -8.93
N ILE A 171 6.10 15.58 -9.35
CA ILE A 171 6.92 16.27 -10.36
C ILE A 171 7.24 15.34 -11.51
N PHE A 172 7.25 15.92 -12.71
CA PHE A 172 7.54 15.22 -13.95
C PHE A 172 8.30 16.14 -14.90
N PHE A 173 9.20 15.58 -15.68
CA PHE A 173 10.04 16.30 -16.64
C PHE A 173 9.97 15.61 -18.00
N LYS A 174 9.87 16.39 -19.08
CA LYS A 174 9.97 15.83 -20.43
C LYS A 174 11.37 15.27 -20.64
N SER A 175 11.45 14.06 -21.17
CA SER A 175 12.69 13.39 -21.54
C SER A 175 12.58 12.82 -22.96
N SER A 176 13.70 12.37 -23.54
CA SER A 176 13.70 11.77 -24.88
C SER A 176 12.87 10.49 -24.99
N LYS A 177 12.52 9.88 -23.87
CA LYS A 177 11.70 8.65 -23.75
C LYS A 177 10.27 8.92 -23.30
N GLY A 178 9.83 10.19 -23.29
CA GLY A 178 8.52 10.62 -22.80
C GLY A 178 8.67 11.53 -21.59
N PHE A 179 8.47 10.99 -20.39
CA PHE A 179 8.58 11.74 -19.14
C PHE A 179 9.33 10.97 -18.07
N ASP A 180 10.21 11.68 -17.36
CA ASP A 180 10.85 11.20 -16.14
C ASP A 180 10.04 11.70 -14.95
N HIS A 181 9.56 10.78 -14.12
CA HIS A 181 8.80 11.09 -12.91
C HIS A 181 8.97 10.00 -11.84
N LEU A 182 8.64 10.33 -10.60
CA LEU A 182 8.63 9.37 -9.51
C LEU A 182 7.37 8.50 -9.63
N SER A 183 7.52 7.18 -9.55
CA SER A 183 6.37 6.27 -9.48
C SER A 183 5.77 6.36 -8.08
N GLN A 184 4.67 7.10 -7.95
CA GLN A 184 3.95 7.28 -6.69
C GLN A 184 2.44 7.09 -6.85
N ILE A 185 1.81 6.62 -5.78
CA ILE A 185 0.36 6.68 -5.56
C ILE A 185 0.14 7.50 -4.32
N SER A 186 -0.82 8.41 -4.37
CA SER A 186 -1.21 9.24 -3.23
C SER A 186 -2.51 8.73 -2.63
N VAL A 187 -2.53 8.48 -1.33
CA VAL A 187 -3.73 8.14 -0.56
C VAL A 187 -4.16 9.39 0.20
N LEU A 188 -5.38 9.82 -0.05
CA LEU A 188 -6.01 10.98 0.58
C LEU A 188 -7.07 10.50 1.57
N ASP A 189 -7.25 11.21 2.67
CA ASP A 189 -8.33 10.96 3.61
C ASP A 189 -9.68 11.54 3.14
N ALA A 190 -10.73 11.34 3.94
CA ALA A 190 -12.09 11.78 3.61
C ALA A 190 -12.23 13.31 3.45
N ASP A 191 -11.31 14.10 4.01
CA ASP A 191 -11.33 15.55 3.90
C ASP A 191 -10.50 16.05 2.70
N GLY A 192 -9.83 15.13 2.00
CA GLY A 192 -8.94 15.42 0.89
C GLY A 192 -7.52 15.80 1.34
N VAL A 193 -7.10 15.39 2.55
CA VAL A 193 -5.74 15.58 3.03
C VAL A 193 -4.86 14.43 2.56
N VAL A 194 -3.67 14.72 2.02
CA VAL A 194 -2.69 13.70 1.62
C VAL A 194 -2.21 12.94 2.86
N TYR A 195 -2.67 11.70 3.01
CA TYR A 195 -2.36 10.85 4.16
C TYR A 195 -1.07 10.05 3.96
N ARG A 196 -0.85 9.51 2.75
CA ARG A 196 0.33 8.70 2.46
C ARG A 196 0.71 8.76 0.99
N GLN A 197 2.01 8.71 0.74
CA GLN A 197 2.59 8.48 -0.58
C GLN A 197 3.18 7.08 -0.62
N ILE A 198 2.81 6.28 -1.62
CA ILE A 198 3.28 4.91 -1.82
C ILE A 198 4.14 4.89 -3.08
N TYR A 199 5.38 4.42 -2.95
CA TYR A 199 6.36 4.45 -4.02
C TYR A 199 6.66 3.06 -4.58
N GLY A 200 7.11 3.01 -5.83
CA GLY A 200 7.65 1.80 -6.44
C GLY A 200 6.92 1.37 -7.71
N VAL A 201 7.35 0.24 -8.26
CA VAL A 201 6.80 -0.37 -9.48
C VAL A 201 5.89 -1.57 -9.23
N LYS A 202 5.89 -2.04 -7.98
CA LYS A 202 5.07 -3.14 -7.49
C LYS A 202 4.57 -2.74 -6.10
N TYR A 203 3.25 -2.63 -5.99
CA TYR A 203 2.56 -2.38 -4.74
C TYR A 203 2.21 -3.72 -4.11
N GLU A 204 2.68 -3.93 -2.89
CA GLU A 204 2.26 -5.05 -2.07
C GLU A 204 0.94 -4.69 -1.37
N PRO A 205 -0.03 -5.61 -1.25
CA PRO A 205 -1.34 -5.28 -0.70
C PRO A 205 -1.35 -4.54 0.64
N PRO A 206 -0.49 -4.91 1.63
CA PRO A 206 -0.44 -4.18 2.90
C PRO A 206 -0.06 -2.70 2.76
N GLN A 207 0.69 -2.31 1.73
CA GLN A 207 1.11 -0.91 1.54
C GLN A 207 -0.08 0.00 1.25
N LEU A 208 -1.16 -0.53 0.65
CA LEU A 208 -2.36 0.23 0.31
C LEU A 208 -3.50 -0.03 1.30
N ILE A 209 -3.70 -1.29 1.69
CA ILE A 209 -4.86 -1.71 2.49
C ILE A 209 -4.73 -1.25 3.95
N GLU A 210 -3.54 -1.27 4.54
CA GLU A 210 -3.36 -0.80 5.93
C GLU A 210 -3.65 0.71 6.09
N PRO A 211 -3.14 1.61 5.23
CA PRO A 211 -3.57 3.01 5.24
C PRO A 211 -5.08 3.19 5.08
N LEU A 212 -5.71 2.44 4.17
CA LEU A 212 -7.16 2.52 3.97
C LEU A 212 -7.92 2.07 5.21
N LYS A 213 -7.48 0.98 5.84
CA LYS A 213 -7.99 0.50 7.13
C LYS A 213 -7.90 1.58 8.21
N GLU A 214 -6.74 2.22 8.36
CA GLU A 214 -6.54 3.33 9.30
C GLU A 214 -7.50 4.50 9.01
N LEU A 215 -7.70 4.87 7.75
CA LEU A 215 -8.57 5.98 7.37
C LEU A 215 -10.07 5.65 7.53
N ILE A 216 -10.49 4.43 7.19
CA ILE A 216 -11.89 4.01 7.23
C ILE A 216 -12.34 3.78 8.68
N PHE A 217 -11.48 3.20 9.51
CA PHE A 217 -11.85 2.73 10.85
C PHE A 217 -11.12 3.47 11.99
N GLY A 218 -9.94 4.04 11.75
CA GLY A 218 -9.13 4.70 12.79
C GLY A 218 -9.62 6.10 13.18
N LYS A 219 -10.30 6.84 12.30
CA LYS A 219 -10.95 8.13 12.60
C LYS A 219 -12.45 8.01 12.95
N ARG A 220 -13.11 6.88 12.66
CA ARG A 220 -14.58 6.67 12.82
C ARG A 220 -14.99 6.19 14.23
N SER A 221 -14.63 6.93 15.28
CA SER A 221 -15.22 6.70 16.63
C SER A 221 -16.48 7.53 16.91
N GLU A 222 -17.03 8.30 15.96
CA GLU A 222 -18.20 9.17 16.22
C GLU A 222 -19.49 8.89 15.41
N VAL A 223 -19.54 7.91 14.50
CA VAL A 223 -20.77 7.67 13.71
C VAL A 223 -21.44 6.34 14.08
N SER A 224 -22.63 6.47 14.68
CA SER A 224 -23.67 5.47 14.96
C SER A 224 -23.22 4.13 15.57
N MET A 225 -23.46 3.99 16.88
CA MET A 225 -23.21 2.81 17.73
C MET A 225 -23.73 1.45 17.20
N VAL A 226 -24.54 1.41 16.15
CA VAL A 226 -25.16 0.18 15.62
C VAL A 226 -24.48 -0.34 14.35
N ASP A 227 -24.15 0.52 13.38
CA ASP A 227 -23.44 0.12 12.14
C ASP A 227 -21.92 0.06 12.32
N GLY A 228 -21.37 0.87 13.25
CA GLY A 228 -19.94 0.88 13.57
C GLY A 228 -19.45 -0.40 14.28
N TRP A 229 -20.34 -1.17 14.93
CA TRP A 229 -19.92 -2.34 15.70
C TRP A 229 -19.57 -3.54 14.80
N ILE A 230 -20.31 -3.76 13.70
CA ILE A 230 -20.01 -4.84 12.73
C ILE A 230 -18.77 -4.51 11.90
N ASN A 231 -18.62 -3.23 11.51
CA ASN A 231 -17.52 -2.77 10.67
C ASN A 231 -16.19 -2.65 11.43
N ASN A 232 -16.19 -2.22 12.70
CA ASN A 232 -14.96 -2.20 13.51
C ASN A 232 -14.43 -3.59 13.86
N ILE A 233 -15.29 -4.61 13.95
CA ILE A 233 -14.87 -6.00 14.18
C ILE A 233 -14.05 -6.54 13.01
N ARG A 234 -14.35 -6.13 11.76
CA ARG A 234 -13.60 -6.58 10.57
C ARG A 234 -12.16 -6.06 10.54
N LEU A 235 -11.90 -4.90 11.13
CA LEU A 235 -10.55 -4.33 11.22
C LEU A 235 -9.62 -5.21 12.07
N PHE A 236 -10.09 -5.63 13.24
CA PHE A 236 -9.29 -6.42 14.20
C PHE A 236 -9.20 -7.90 13.84
N CYS A 237 -10.15 -8.41 13.05
CA CYS A 237 -10.25 -9.83 12.76
C CYS A 237 -9.78 -10.21 11.37
N THR A 238 -9.24 -9.31 10.52
CA THR A 238 -8.70 -9.68 9.20
C THR A 238 -7.19 -9.46 9.11
N ILE A 239 -6.44 -10.55 8.92
CA ILE A 239 -4.97 -10.53 8.79
C ILE A 239 -4.59 -10.88 7.35
N TYR A 240 -3.61 -10.17 6.79
CA TYR A 240 -3.05 -10.48 5.49
C TYR A 240 -2.17 -11.74 5.56
N ASP A 241 -2.49 -12.78 4.80
CA ASP A 241 -1.64 -13.95 4.64
C ASP A 241 -0.82 -13.83 3.33
N PRO A 242 0.52 -13.71 3.41
CA PRO A 242 1.39 -13.60 2.23
C PRO A 242 1.46 -14.87 1.38
N HIS A 243 1.03 -16.03 1.88
CA HIS A 243 1.02 -17.29 1.11
C HIS A 243 -0.18 -17.39 0.18
N SER A 244 -1.38 -17.07 0.69
CA SER A 244 -2.62 -17.05 -0.10
C SER A 244 -2.82 -15.73 -0.87
N GLY A 245 -2.16 -14.65 -0.46
CA GLY A 245 -2.31 -13.32 -1.05
C GLY A 245 -3.67 -12.66 -0.74
N ARG A 246 -4.36 -13.13 0.31
CA ARG A 246 -5.71 -12.70 0.70
C ARG A 246 -5.74 -12.25 2.16
N TYR A 247 -6.79 -11.52 2.51
CA TYR A 247 -7.11 -11.21 3.90
C TYR A 247 -8.04 -12.30 4.45
N GLU A 248 -7.62 -12.99 5.50
CA GLU A 248 -8.42 -14.05 6.14
C GLU A 248 -8.94 -13.59 7.50
N PHE A 249 -10.08 -14.14 7.91
CA PHE A 249 -10.65 -13.88 9.24
C PHE A 249 -9.92 -14.68 10.33
N ASP A 250 -9.29 -13.99 11.27
CA ASP A 250 -8.71 -14.58 12.48
C ASP A 250 -9.80 -14.85 13.53
N TYR A 251 -10.21 -16.12 13.62
CA TYR A 251 -11.20 -16.59 14.59
C TYR A 251 -10.66 -16.68 16.02
N SER A 252 -9.34 -16.56 16.24
CA SER A 252 -8.73 -16.73 17.56
C SER A 252 -9.24 -15.70 18.59
N ILE A 253 -9.48 -14.47 18.14
CA ILE A 253 -10.02 -13.37 18.96
C ILE A 253 -11.44 -13.72 19.45
N PHE A 254 -12.32 -14.17 18.55
CA PHE A 254 -13.69 -14.55 18.92
C PHE A 254 -13.75 -15.76 19.83
N ILE A 255 -12.90 -16.77 19.57
CA ILE A 255 -12.76 -17.94 20.44
C ILE A 255 -12.29 -17.49 21.83
N GLY A 256 -11.33 -16.56 21.90
CA GLY A 256 -10.87 -15.95 23.14
C GLY A 256 -11.98 -15.24 23.92
N ILE A 257 -12.78 -14.40 23.25
CA ILE A 257 -13.92 -13.69 23.86
C ILE A 257 -14.98 -14.68 24.35
N ALA A 258 -15.34 -15.67 23.54
CA ALA A 258 -16.32 -16.68 23.91
C ALA A 258 -15.88 -17.49 25.14
N MET A 259 -14.62 -17.94 25.16
CA MET A 259 -14.04 -18.60 26.34
C MET A 259 -14.04 -17.69 27.57
N GLY A 260 -13.70 -16.41 27.40
CA GLY A 260 -13.74 -15.40 28.47
C GLY A 260 -15.14 -15.24 29.07
N ILE A 261 -16.17 -15.13 28.22
CA ILE A 261 -17.57 -15.03 28.66
C ILE A 261 -18.01 -16.30 29.39
N ILE A 262 -17.63 -17.48 28.92
CA ILE A 262 -17.95 -18.76 29.58
C ILE A 262 -17.33 -18.81 30.98
N ILE A 263 -16.05 -18.43 31.12
CA ILE A 263 -15.34 -18.44 32.40
C ILE A 263 -15.96 -17.42 33.37
N LEU A 264 -16.18 -16.18 32.92
CA LEU A 264 -16.80 -15.14 33.74
C LEU A 264 -18.23 -15.50 34.15
N GLY A 265 -19.00 -16.10 33.24
CA GLY A 265 -20.35 -16.61 33.51
C GLY A 265 -20.34 -17.73 34.56
N ALA A 266 -19.40 -18.68 34.46
CA ALA A 266 -19.25 -19.75 35.44
C ALA A 266 -18.91 -19.21 36.84
N ILE A 267 -18.00 -18.22 36.93
CA ILE A 267 -17.65 -17.55 38.18
C ILE A 267 -18.86 -16.80 38.75
N ALA A 268 -19.60 -16.06 37.93
CA ALA A 268 -20.81 -15.35 38.38
C ALA A 268 -21.89 -16.31 38.91
N VAL A 269 -22.14 -17.43 38.21
CA VAL A 269 -23.07 -18.47 38.66
C VAL A 269 -22.61 -19.09 39.98
N PHE A 270 -21.31 -19.36 40.13
CA PHE A 270 -20.74 -19.87 41.36
C PHE A 270 -20.94 -18.90 42.55
N LEU A 271 -20.60 -17.62 42.35
CA LEU A 271 -20.77 -16.57 43.37
C LEU A 271 -22.24 -16.40 43.78
N VAL A 272 -23.16 -16.37 42.81
CA VAL A 272 -24.61 -16.26 43.10
C VAL A 272 -25.11 -17.48 43.86
N ARG A 273 -24.64 -18.68 43.50
CA ARG A 273 -25.02 -19.93 44.16
C ARG A 273 -24.53 -19.96 45.61
N GLU A 274 -23.31 -19.51 45.86
CA GLU A 274 -22.72 -19.48 47.20
C GLU A 274 -23.35 -18.39 48.09
N TRP A 275 -23.61 -17.20 47.52
CA TRP A 275 -24.34 -16.15 48.22
C TRP A 275 -25.75 -16.59 48.65
N ARG A 276 -26.47 -17.31 47.78
CA ARG A 276 -27.79 -17.88 48.12
C ARG A 276 -27.71 -18.91 49.24
N LYS A 277 -26.72 -19.80 49.24
CA LYS A 277 -26.53 -20.79 50.33
C LYS A 277 -26.23 -20.12 51.67
N ASN A 278 -25.32 -19.14 51.71
CA ASN A 278 -24.98 -18.44 52.94
C ASN A 278 -26.16 -17.65 53.51
N LYS A 279 -27.02 -17.08 52.65
CA LYS A 279 -28.25 -16.39 53.12
C LYS A 279 -29.27 -17.35 53.75
N ILE A 280 -29.34 -18.60 53.28
CA ILE A 280 -30.24 -19.62 53.84
C ILE A 280 -29.68 -20.15 55.17
N ASN A 281 -28.37 -20.38 55.26
CA ASN A 281 -27.73 -20.95 56.46
C ASN A 281 -27.50 -19.93 57.58
N GLY A 282 -27.57 -18.62 57.31
CA GLY A 282 -27.47 -17.56 58.31
C GLY A 282 -28.80 -17.14 58.95
N ALA A 283 -29.91 -17.82 58.60
CA ALA A 283 -31.26 -17.53 59.11
C ALA A 283 -31.80 -18.61 60.08
N SER A 284 -30.95 -19.58 60.48
CA SER A 284 -31.20 -20.57 61.54
C SER A 284 -30.39 -20.25 62.79
#